data_AF-A0AAU8KC61-F1
#
_entry.id   AF-A0AAU8KC61-F1
#
_cell.length_a   1.000
_cell.length_b   1.000
_cell.length_c   1.000
_cell.angle_alpha   90.00
_cell.angle_beta   90.00
_cell.angle_gamma   90.00
#
_symmetry.space_group_name_H-M   'P 1'
#
loop_
_entity.id
_entity.type
_entity.pdbx_description
1 polymer ?
#
loop_
_entity_poly.entity_id
_entity_poly.type
_entity_poly.pdbx_seq_one_letter_code
_entity_poly.pdbx_strand_id
1 'polypeptide(L)'
;MTPHWIDLTRNSDVLGTLYVDVPPLDSVRLRSFHLDWRGPALTLRVDLPAYPDRVPPEWSELGHDTLQLHVQFTAVEDLTVHGWIPTAHVDVSIAALVCRRILVRIAEAGFEFCFTASDSLTVGHISSYRKTETGSDEVPHSFVSRLDTRLFTSLPGTHESAFYQ
;
A
#
# COMPACT_ATOMS: atom_id res chain seq x y z
N MET A 1 -15.49 2.22 -17.29
CA MET A 1 -15.75 1.82 -15.90
C MET A 1 -14.43 1.94 -15.16
N THR A 2 -14.44 2.53 -13.96
CA THR A 2 -13.26 2.61 -13.08
C THR A 2 -13.16 1.27 -12.35
N PRO A 3 -12.12 0.44 -12.61
CA PRO A 3 -11.98 -0.83 -11.91
C PRO A 3 -11.71 -0.60 -10.41
N HIS A 4 -12.26 -1.46 -9.55
CA HIS A 4 -11.81 -1.49 -8.17
C HIS A 4 -10.40 -2.11 -8.12
N TRP A 5 -9.50 -1.54 -7.33
CA TRP A 5 -8.09 -1.96 -7.30
C TRP A 5 -7.91 -3.45 -6.90
N ILE A 6 -8.84 -3.97 -6.08
CA ILE A 6 -8.84 -5.36 -5.66
C ILE A 6 -9.06 -6.34 -6.82
N ASP A 7 -9.85 -5.94 -7.83
CA ASP A 7 -10.17 -6.79 -8.99
C ASP A 7 -8.94 -6.99 -9.90
N LEU A 8 -7.99 -6.07 -9.80
CA LEU A 8 -6.73 -6.09 -10.52
C LEU A 8 -5.59 -6.73 -9.70
N THR A 9 -5.85 -7.09 -8.44
CA THR A 9 -4.86 -7.63 -7.52
C THR A 9 -4.78 -9.16 -7.61
N ARG A 10 -3.60 -9.69 -7.96
CA ARG A 10 -3.41 -11.14 -8.21
C ARG A 10 -3.64 -12.03 -7.00
N ASN A 11 -3.29 -11.54 -5.81
CA ASN A 11 -3.36 -12.25 -4.53
C ASN A 11 -4.38 -11.57 -3.60
N SER A 12 -5.53 -11.17 -4.15
CA SER A 12 -6.58 -10.46 -3.41
C SER A 12 -7.18 -11.26 -2.24
N ASP A 13 -7.04 -12.59 -2.27
CA ASP A 13 -7.47 -13.51 -1.23
C ASP A 13 -6.86 -13.16 0.14
N VAL A 14 -5.63 -12.64 0.17
CA VAL A 14 -4.97 -12.22 1.41
C VAL A 14 -5.78 -11.14 2.14
N LEU A 15 -6.37 -10.18 1.41
CA LEU A 15 -7.18 -9.12 1.99
C LEU A 15 -8.58 -9.61 2.33
N GLY A 16 -9.10 -10.60 1.60
CA GLY A 16 -10.38 -11.26 1.93
C GLY A 16 -10.36 -12.02 3.27
N THR A 17 -9.18 -12.31 3.82
CA THR A 17 -9.06 -12.83 5.19
C THR A 17 -9.33 -11.78 6.26
N LEU A 18 -9.08 -10.50 5.95
CA LEU A 18 -9.13 -9.37 6.88
C LEU A 18 -10.41 -8.52 6.70
N TYR A 19 -10.87 -8.34 5.47
CA TYR A 19 -12.02 -7.51 5.13
C TYR A 19 -13.18 -8.35 4.61
N VAL A 20 -14.40 -7.96 4.97
CA VAL A 20 -15.60 -8.42 4.26
C VAL A 20 -15.68 -7.71 2.91
N ASP A 21 -15.51 -6.39 2.93
CA ASP A 21 -15.44 -5.51 1.77
C ASP A 21 -14.14 -4.70 1.85
N VAL A 22 -13.24 -4.90 0.88
CA VAL A 22 -11.95 -4.20 0.86
C VAL A 22 -12.18 -2.70 0.60
N PRO A 23 -11.64 -1.79 1.43
CA PRO A 23 -11.90 -0.37 1.27
C PRO A 23 -11.30 0.17 -0.04
N PRO A 24 -11.90 1.23 -0.62
CA PRO A 24 -11.27 1.95 -1.72
C PRO A 24 -9.97 2.61 -1.22
N LEU A 25 -9.09 2.96 -2.16
CA LEU A 25 -7.85 3.68 -1.85
C LEU A 25 -8.07 5.20 -1.81
N ASP A 26 -9.20 5.62 -1.24
CA ASP A 26 -9.56 7.03 -1.04
C ASP A 26 -9.06 7.47 0.34
N SER A 27 -8.46 8.65 0.43
CA SER A 27 -7.89 9.22 1.66
C SER A 27 -6.87 8.29 2.36
N VAL A 28 -6.10 7.52 1.60
CA VAL A 28 -5.03 6.67 2.15
C VAL A 28 -3.86 7.52 2.61
N ARG A 29 -3.14 7.09 3.65
CA ARG A 29 -1.91 7.76 4.04
C ARG A 29 -0.74 7.19 3.26
N LEU A 30 -0.18 7.96 2.32
CA LEU A 30 1.00 7.55 1.57
C LEU A 30 2.25 7.67 2.46
N ARG A 31 2.87 6.52 2.79
CA ARG A 31 4.09 6.46 3.63
C ARG A 31 5.36 6.58 2.79
N SER A 32 5.38 5.87 1.68
CA SER A 32 6.52 5.86 0.77
C SER A 32 6.12 5.31 -0.59
N PHE A 33 6.90 5.66 -1.60
CA PHE A 33 6.93 4.95 -2.87
C PHE A 33 8.37 4.52 -3.15
N HIS A 34 8.55 3.30 -3.63
CA HIS A 34 9.85 2.73 -3.98
C HIS A 34 9.86 2.38 -5.46
N LEU A 35 10.91 2.79 -6.17
CA LEU A 35 11.10 2.46 -7.58
C LEU A 35 12.20 1.41 -7.70
N ASP A 36 11.90 0.31 -8.39
CA ASP A 36 12.90 -0.67 -8.79
C ASP A 36 13.12 -0.58 -10.30
N TRP A 37 14.38 -0.44 -10.70
CA TRP A 37 14.79 -0.36 -12.10
C TRP A 37 15.07 -1.74 -12.71
N ARG A 38 15.26 -2.79 -11.91
CA ARG A 38 15.63 -4.14 -12.39
C ARG A 38 14.45 -4.88 -13.03
N GLY A 39 13.25 -4.59 -12.56
CA GLY A 39 12.02 -4.73 -13.32
C GLY A 39 11.25 -3.44 -13.08
N PRO A 40 10.84 -2.68 -14.11
CA PRO A 40 10.21 -1.37 -13.91
C PRO A 40 8.96 -1.53 -13.05
N ALA A 41 9.13 -1.28 -11.76
CA ALA A 41 8.17 -1.61 -10.72
C ALA A 41 8.15 -0.50 -9.69
N LEU A 42 6.98 -0.35 -9.10
CA LEU A 42 6.69 0.70 -8.13
C LEU A 42 5.93 0.07 -6.98
N THR A 43 6.48 0.21 -5.78
CA THR A 43 5.83 -0.24 -4.55
C THR A 43 5.34 0.97 -3.79
N LEU A 44 4.02 1.12 -3.64
CA LEU A 44 3.42 2.07 -2.70
C LEU A 44 3.30 1.40 -1.34
N ARG A 45 3.70 2.10 -0.28
CA ARG A 45 3.39 1.73 1.10
C ARG A 45 2.36 2.70 1.63
N VAL A 46 1.19 2.18 1.98
CA VAL A 46 0.03 2.99 2.37
C VAL A 46 -0.59 2.47 3.66
N ASP A 47 -1.09 3.38 4.49
CA ASP A 47 -2.05 3.02 5.53
C ASP A 47 -3.46 3.08 4.93
N LEU A 48 -4.24 2.01 5.07
CA LEU A 48 -5.61 1.94 4.58
C LEU A 48 -6.54 2.86 5.40
N PRO A 49 -7.61 3.41 4.79
CA PRO A 49 -8.49 4.38 5.43
C PRO A 49 -9.43 3.73 6.47
N ALA A 50 -9.65 2.42 6.38
CA ALA A 50 -10.50 1.66 7.29
C ALA A 50 -9.72 0.47 7.86
N TYR A 51 -9.86 0.24 9.16
CA TYR A 51 -9.27 -0.92 9.82
C TYR A 51 -10.07 -2.21 9.50
N PRO A 52 -9.45 -3.41 9.48
CA PRO A 52 -10.12 -4.65 9.14
C PRO A 52 -11.36 -4.99 9.99
N ASP A 53 -12.34 -5.65 9.37
CA ASP A 53 -13.50 -6.21 10.07
C ASP A 53 -13.13 -7.48 10.87
N ARG A 54 -12.20 -8.27 10.31
CA ARG A 54 -11.76 -9.57 10.85
C ARG A 54 -10.36 -9.43 11.40
N VAL A 55 -10.24 -8.70 12.50
CA VAL A 55 -8.96 -8.42 13.16
C VAL A 55 -8.43 -9.70 13.84
N PRO A 56 -7.17 -10.12 13.58
CA PRO A 56 -6.51 -11.16 14.35
C PRO A 56 -6.52 -10.84 15.86
N PRO A 57 -6.80 -11.81 16.75
CA PRO A 57 -6.88 -11.56 18.19
C PRO A 57 -5.62 -10.90 18.76
N GLU A 58 -4.43 -11.32 18.30
CA GLU A 58 -3.16 -10.74 18.72
C GLU A 58 -3.06 -9.22 18.46
N TRP A 59 -3.66 -8.72 17.36
CA TRP A 59 -3.62 -7.29 17.04
C TRP A 59 -4.63 -6.51 17.89
N SER A 60 -5.77 -7.11 18.21
CA SER A 60 -6.76 -6.53 19.11
C SER A 60 -6.22 -6.40 20.54
N GLU A 61 -5.50 -7.42 21.03
CA GLU A 61 -4.85 -7.39 22.35
C GLU A 61 -3.77 -6.30 22.45
N LEU A 62 -3.04 -6.06 21.36
CA LEU A 62 -2.07 -4.96 21.24
C LEU A 62 -2.75 -3.60 20.98
N GLY A 63 -4.07 -3.57 20.81
CA GLY A 63 -4.87 -2.38 20.49
C GLY A 63 -4.35 -1.65 19.26
N HIS A 64 -4.05 -2.40 18.20
CA HIS A 64 -3.76 -1.83 16.90
C HIS A 64 -5.02 -1.21 16.29
N ASP A 65 -4.83 -0.18 15.48
CA ASP A 65 -5.91 0.61 14.86
C ASP A 65 -5.63 0.97 13.40
N THR A 66 -4.43 0.65 12.90
CA THR A 66 -3.99 0.99 11.55
C THR A 66 -3.49 -0.26 10.83
N LEU A 67 -3.93 -0.43 9.58
CA LEU A 67 -3.42 -1.45 8.67
C LEU A 67 -2.57 -0.77 7.60
N GLN A 68 -1.35 -1.23 7.44
CA GLN A 68 -0.42 -0.78 6.43
C GLN A 68 -0.12 -1.92 5.46
N LEU A 69 -0.06 -1.61 4.17
CA LEU A 69 0.28 -2.60 3.16
C LEU A 69 1.13 -2.04 2.02
N HIS A 70 1.75 -2.96 1.28
CA HIS A 70 2.39 -2.68 0.01
C HIS A 70 1.42 -2.93 -1.15
N VAL A 71 1.28 -1.97 -2.05
CA VAL A 71 0.66 -2.15 -3.37
C VAL A 71 1.76 -2.07 -4.42
N GLN A 72 2.02 -3.18 -5.10
CA GLN A 72 3.08 -3.30 -6.09
C GLN A 72 2.50 -3.24 -7.51
N PHE A 73 3.09 -2.38 -8.32
CA PHE A 73 2.79 -2.20 -9.73
C PHE A 73 3.99 -2.68 -10.56
N THR A 74 3.72 -3.29 -11.71
CA THR A 74 4.73 -3.81 -12.63
C THR A 74 4.57 -3.22 -14.02
N ALA A 75 5.63 -3.27 -14.82
CA ALA A 75 5.71 -2.63 -16.13
C ALA A 75 5.41 -1.12 -16.05
N VAL A 76 5.97 -0.44 -15.05
CA VAL A 76 5.71 0.98 -14.78
C VAL A 76 6.37 1.86 -15.84
N GLU A 77 5.60 2.77 -16.42
CA GLU A 77 6.02 3.73 -17.44
C GLU A 77 5.40 5.11 -17.18
N ASP A 78 5.82 6.13 -17.93
CA ASP A 78 5.27 7.50 -17.91
C ASP A 78 5.16 8.12 -16.50
N LEU A 79 6.13 7.83 -15.63
CA LEU A 79 6.10 8.28 -14.25
C LEU A 79 6.37 9.78 -14.13
N THR A 80 5.47 10.49 -13.46
CA THR A 80 5.62 11.90 -13.11
C THR A 80 5.29 12.13 -11.64
N VAL A 81 6.07 13.01 -10.99
CA VAL A 81 5.83 13.46 -9.61
C VAL A 81 5.97 14.97 -9.58
N HIS A 82 4.93 15.64 -9.09
CA HIS A 82 4.85 17.08 -8.95
C HIS A 82 4.44 17.45 -7.53
N GLY A 83 5.18 18.38 -6.93
CA GLY A 83 4.96 18.78 -5.54
C GLY A 83 5.47 17.75 -4.52
N TRP A 84 5.41 18.13 -3.25
CA TRP A 84 5.81 17.28 -2.13
C TRP A 84 5.07 17.73 -0.88
N ILE A 85 4.33 16.82 -0.27
CA ILE A 85 3.60 17.08 0.97
C ILE A 85 3.90 15.93 1.93
N PRO A 86 4.75 16.16 2.96
CA PRO A 86 4.98 15.17 4.00
C PRO A 86 3.65 14.79 4.65
N THR A 87 3.42 13.49 4.85
CA THR A 87 2.30 12.95 5.64
C THR A 87 0.89 13.24 5.11
N ALA A 88 0.74 13.46 3.80
CA ALA A 88 -0.57 13.66 3.19
C ALA A 88 -1.43 12.38 3.18
N HIS A 89 -2.72 12.58 3.44
CA HIS A 89 -3.75 11.68 2.93
C HIS A 89 -3.93 11.99 1.44
N VAL A 90 -4.00 10.97 0.60
CA VAL A 90 -4.10 11.10 -0.85
C VAL A 90 -5.19 10.17 -1.37
N ASP A 91 -5.77 10.54 -2.50
CA ASP A 91 -6.69 9.66 -3.23
C ASP A 91 -5.92 8.92 -4.33
N VAL A 92 -6.09 7.60 -4.41
CA VAL A 92 -5.50 6.76 -5.46
C VAL A 92 -6.61 6.29 -6.39
N SER A 93 -6.58 6.81 -7.61
CA SER A 93 -7.52 6.43 -8.68
C SER A 93 -6.84 5.58 -9.74
N ILE A 94 -7.56 4.58 -10.24
CA ILE A 94 -7.10 3.67 -11.29
C ILE A 94 -8.07 3.71 -12.45
N ALA A 95 -7.57 4.03 -13.64
CA ALA A 95 -8.35 3.99 -14.87
C ALA A 95 -7.80 2.92 -15.81
N ALA A 96 -8.69 2.09 -16.37
CA ALA A 96 -8.30 1.12 -17.39
C ALA A 96 -7.90 1.82 -18.69
N LEU A 97 -6.84 1.32 -19.33
CA LEU A 97 -6.36 1.72 -20.65
C LEU A 97 -6.46 0.53 -21.61
N VAL A 98 -6.05 0.75 -22.87
CA VAL A 98 -5.93 -0.33 -23.87
C VAL A 98 -4.78 -1.29 -23.52
N CYS A 99 -4.80 -2.48 -24.12
CA CYS A 99 -3.69 -3.44 -24.04
C CYS A 99 -3.30 -3.88 -22.61
N ARG A 100 -4.30 -4.07 -21.72
CA ARG A 100 -4.08 -4.53 -20.34
C ARG A 100 -3.21 -3.58 -19.52
N ARG A 101 -3.36 -2.28 -19.77
CA ARG A 101 -2.68 -1.21 -19.06
C ARG A 101 -3.65 -0.48 -18.14
N ILE A 102 -3.11 0.17 -17.13
CA ILE A 102 -3.83 1.09 -16.25
C ILE A 102 -3.08 2.41 -16.13
N LEU A 103 -3.84 3.49 -15.96
CA LEU A 103 -3.37 4.78 -15.50
C LEU A 103 -3.63 4.86 -14.00
N VAL A 104 -2.59 5.13 -13.21
CA VAL A 104 -2.71 5.35 -11.78
C VAL A 104 -2.45 6.82 -11.50
N ARG A 105 -3.36 7.46 -10.79
CA ARG A 105 -3.20 8.85 -10.32
C ARG A 105 -3.37 8.91 -8.83
N ILE A 106 -2.36 9.45 -8.17
CA ILE A 106 -2.30 9.71 -6.74
C ILE A 106 -2.27 11.22 -6.58
N ALA A 107 -3.28 11.80 -5.95
CA ALA A 107 -3.38 13.25 -5.87
C ALA A 107 -3.90 13.72 -4.52
N GLU A 108 -3.41 14.91 -4.14
CA GLU A 108 -3.92 15.75 -3.05
C GLU A 108 -3.61 17.21 -3.40
N ALA A 109 -4.20 18.19 -2.71
CA ALA A 109 -3.93 19.60 -2.98
C ALA A 109 -2.43 19.95 -2.85
N GLY A 110 -1.74 20.13 -3.98
CA GLY A 110 -0.30 20.45 -4.03
C GLY A 110 0.64 19.25 -4.21
N PHE A 111 0.09 18.05 -4.42
CA PHE A 111 0.85 16.84 -4.75
C PHE A 111 0.14 16.05 -5.86
N GLU A 112 0.87 15.72 -6.92
CA GLU A 112 0.40 14.84 -8.00
C GLU A 112 1.47 13.82 -8.34
N PHE A 113 1.09 12.55 -8.35
CA PHE A 113 1.94 11.44 -8.76
C PHE A 113 1.15 10.54 -9.69
N CYS A 114 1.62 10.42 -10.93
CA CYS A 114 0.97 9.67 -11.99
C CYS A 114 1.95 8.71 -12.66
N PHE A 115 1.44 7.56 -13.12
CA PHE A 115 2.20 6.61 -13.94
C PHE A 115 1.25 5.66 -14.68
N THR A 116 1.75 4.97 -15.71
CA THR A 116 1.06 3.85 -16.34
C THR A 116 1.70 2.52 -15.91
N ALA A 117 0.90 1.45 -15.82
CA ALA A 117 1.37 0.13 -15.40
C ALA A 117 0.56 -1.00 -16.06
N SER A 118 0.97 -2.26 -15.85
CA SER A 118 0.15 -3.43 -16.16
C SER A 118 -1.11 -3.47 -15.30
N ASP A 119 -2.20 -4.04 -15.82
CA ASP A 119 -3.47 -4.29 -15.12
C ASP A 119 -3.41 -5.39 -14.03
N SER A 120 -2.24 -5.63 -13.47
CA SER A 120 -1.95 -6.76 -12.59
C SER A 120 -1.10 -6.27 -11.42
N LEU A 121 -1.76 -6.00 -10.29
CA LEU A 121 -1.14 -5.54 -9.06
C LEU A 121 -0.87 -6.73 -8.13
N THR A 122 0.03 -6.54 -7.17
CA THR A 122 0.28 -7.49 -6.09
C THR A 122 0.23 -6.76 -4.75
N VAL A 123 -0.39 -7.37 -3.76
CA VAL A 123 -0.28 -6.92 -2.37
C VAL A 123 0.94 -7.58 -1.75
N GLY A 124 1.88 -6.77 -1.26
CA GLY A 124 3.11 -7.25 -0.63
C GLY A 124 2.95 -7.42 0.87
N HIS A 125 3.90 -6.89 1.65
CA HIS A 125 3.86 -6.90 3.10
C HIS A 125 2.58 -6.27 3.63
N ILE A 126 1.95 -6.92 4.60
CA ILE A 126 0.79 -6.42 5.32
C ILE A 126 1.13 -6.42 6.80
N SER A 127 0.98 -5.28 7.43
CA SER A 127 1.25 -5.09 8.85
C SER A 127 0.17 -4.26 9.52
N SER A 128 0.08 -4.39 10.83
CA SER A 128 -0.78 -3.60 11.67
C SER A 128 0.00 -3.03 12.83
N TYR A 129 -0.38 -1.82 13.25
CA TYR A 129 0.23 -1.10 14.33
C TYR A 129 -0.79 -0.19 15.03
N ARG A 130 -0.40 0.36 16.18
CA ARG A 130 -1.13 1.42 16.88
C ARG A 130 -0.58 2.78 16.46
N LYS A 131 -1.41 3.63 15.88
CA LYS A 131 -1.01 4.98 15.48
C LYS A 131 -0.66 5.84 16.70
N THR A 132 0.36 6.68 16.53
CA THR A 132 0.78 7.69 17.51
C THR A 132 0.21 9.06 17.15
N GLU A 133 0.16 9.99 18.10
CA GLU A 133 -0.29 11.37 17.86
C GLU A 133 0.55 12.08 16.79
N THR A 134 1.84 11.76 16.70
CA THR A 134 2.76 12.29 15.67
C THR A 134 2.54 11.64 14.31
N GLY A 135 1.82 10.52 14.26
CA GLY A 135 1.66 9.70 13.07
C GLY A 135 2.97 9.06 12.58
N SER A 136 3.98 8.93 13.44
CA SER A 136 5.17 8.13 13.14
C SER A 136 4.79 6.65 12.98
N ASP A 137 5.47 5.96 12.07
CA ASP A 137 5.43 4.50 11.92
C ASP A 137 6.64 3.83 12.59
N GLU A 138 7.44 4.57 13.35
CA GLU A 138 8.53 4.03 14.21
C GLU A 138 7.96 3.41 15.50
N VAL A 139 7.03 2.48 15.33
CA VAL A 139 6.40 1.72 16.41
C VAL A 139 6.51 0.23 16.15
N PRO A 140 6.20 -0.65 17.11
CA PRO A 140 6.09 -2.08 16.84
C PRO A 140 5.00 -2.37 15.81
N HIS A 141 5.30 -3.25 14.87
CA HIS A 141 4.34 -3.75 13.87
C HIS A 141 4.11 -5.24 14.10
N SER A 142 2.89 -5.70 13.83
CA SER A 142 2.57 -7.12 13.67
C SER A 142 2.27 -7.41 12.21
N PHE A 143 2.81 -8.49 11.67
CA PHE A 143 2.72 -8.82 10.25
C PHE A 143 1.79 -10.02 10.01
N VAL A 144 1.10 -10.02 8.86
CA VAL A 144 0.26 -11.15 8.43
C VAL A 144 1.12 -12.36 8.04
N SER A 145 2.23 -12.11 7.35
CA SER A 145 3.12 -13.17 6.88
C SER A 145 3.96 -13.72 8.03
N ARG A 146 3.96 -15.05 8.20
CA ARG A 146 4.83 -15.73 9.18
C ARG A 146 6.32 -15.48 8.94
N LEU A 147 6.71 -15.23 7.68
CA LEU A 147 8.08 -14.90 7.34
C LEU A 147 8.42 -13.52 7.88
N ASP A 148 7.55 -12.53 7.64
CA ASP A 148 7.75 -11.16 8.12
C ASP A 148 7.73 -11.10 9.64
N THR A 149 6.83 -11.82 10.31
CA THR A 149 6.80 -11.90 11.79
C THR A 149 8.12 -12.39 12.38
N ARG A 150 8.89 -13.20 11.65
CA ARG A 150 10.20 -13.70 12.10
C ARG A 150 11.34 -12.73 11.82
N LEU A 151 11.23 -11.96 10.74
CA LEU A 151 12.29 -11.07 10.27
C LEU A 151 12.17 -9.67 10.86
N PHE A 152 10.95 -9.22 11.13
CA PHE A 152 10.66 -7.82 11.43
C PHE A 152 9.77 -7.70 12.68
N THR A 153 10.25 -6.93 13.66
CA THR A 153 9.48 -6.49 14.84
C THR A 153 9.05 -5.03 14.74
N SER A 154 9.66 -4.29 13.80
CA SER A 154 9.37 -2.92 13.40
C SER A 154 9.59 -2.82 11.89
N LEU A 155 9.24 -1.69 11.29
CA LEU A 155 9.55 -1.47 9.89
C LEU A 155 11.07 -1.49 9.66
N PRO A 156 11.57 -2.26 8.69
CA PRO A 156 12.98 -2.27 8.35
C PRO A 156 13.39 -0.95 7.69
N GLY A 157 14.69 -0.64 7.78
CA GLY A 157 15.24 0.58 7.18
C GLY A 157 15.00 0.62 5.67
N THR A 158 14.84 1.82 5.10
CA THR A 158 14.51 2.02 3.67
C THR A 158 15.54 1.46 2.67
N HIS A 159 16.69 0.99 3.16
CA HIS A 159 17.75 0.35 2.39
C HIS A 159 17.64 -1.18 2.34
N GLU A 160 16.72 -1.79 3.10
CA GLU A 160 16.52 -3.24 3.11
C GLU A 160 15.72 -3.70 1.89
N SER A 161 16.43 -4.15 0.85
CA SER A 161 15.80 -4.65 -0.37
C SER A 161 14.80 -5.76 -0.12
N ALA A 162 15.06 -6.66 0.84
CA ALA A 162 14.18 -7.78 1.17
C ALA A 162 12.75 -7.39 1.60
N PHE A 163 12.52 -6.11 1.95
CA PHE A 163 11.20 -5.60 2.32
C PHE A 163 10.61 -4.67 1.25
N TYR A 164 11.43 -3.93 0.51
CA TYR A 164 10.95 -2.92 -0.44
C TYR A 164 10.98 -3.38 -1.91
N GLN A 165 11.65 -4.50 -2.22
CA GLN A 165 11.81 -5.10 -3.55
C GLN A 165 11.26 -6.53 -3.56
#